data_AF-A0A3G2E4W4-F1
#
_entry.id   AF-A0A3G2E4W4-F1
#
_cell.length_a   1.000
_cell.length_b   1.000
_cell.length_c   1.000
_cell.angle_alpha   90.00
_cell.angle_beta   90.00
_cell.angle_gamma   90.00
#
_symmetry.space_group_name_H-M   'P 1'
#
loop_
_entity.id
_entity.type
_entity.pdbx_description
1 polymer ?
#
loop_
_entity_poly.entity_id
_entity_poly.type
_entity_poly.pdbx_seq_one_letter_code
_entity_poly.pdbx_strand_id
1 'polypeptide(L)' 'MYPDAKRIRNHRVMLRLDDYEHQLVSSLADYQGEALAVLVRQIVMREALAVVAADDANIDSVQLRNA' A
#
# COMPACT_ATOMS: atom_id res chain seq x y z
N MET A 1 -23.48 5.12 12.73
CA MET A 1 -22.34 4.55 13.49
C MET A 1 -21.17 5.48 13.29
N TYR A 2 -20.65 6.11 14.35
CA TYR A 2 -19.51 7.01 14.21
C TYR A 2 -18.28 6.20 13.81
N PRO A 3 -17.51 6.63 12.79
CA PRO A 3 -16.21 6.03 12.54
C PRO A 3 -15.36 6.20 13.80
N ASP A 4 -14.72 5.12 14.25
CA ASP A 4 -13.72 5.16 15.32
C ASP A 4 -12.76 6.32 15.06
N ALA A 5 -12.61 7.21 16.03
CA ALA A 5 -11.78 8.41 15.91
C ALA A 5 -10.34 8.06 15.50
N LYS A 6 -9.86 6.87 15.84
CA LYS A 6 -8.52 6.37 15.45
C LYS A 6 -8.40 6.01 13.97
N ARG A 7 -9.52 5.79 13.26
CA ARG A 7 -9.54 5.44 11.84
C ARG A 7 -9.67 6.65 10.92
N ILE A 8 -9.84 7.85 11.48
CA ILE A 8 -9.87 9.09 10.71
C ILE A 8 -8.47 9.31 10.10
N ARG A 9 -8.42 9.40 8.77
CA ARG A 9 -7.17 9.51 8.00
C ARG A 9 -6.70 10.97 8.00
N ASN A 10 -5.97 11.36 9.05
CA ASN A 10 -5.47 12.73 9.21
C ASN A 10 -4.13 12.99 8.49
N HIS A 11 -3.34 11.95 8.26
CA HIS A 11 -1.99 12.09 7.68
C HIS A 11 -2.05 12.01 6.15
N ARG A 12 -1.42 12.99 5.48
CA ARG A 12 -1.34 13.08 4.02
C ARG A 12 0.05 12.70 3.54
N VAL A 13 0.11 11.92 2.47
CA VAL A 13 1.34 11.56 1.76
C VAL A 13 1.15 11.97 0.30
N MET A 14 2.14 12.65 -0.28
CA MET A 14 2.16 12.99 -1.71
C MET A 14 3.19 12.14 -2.43
N LEU A 15 2.80 11.62 -3.59
CA LEU A 15 3.67 10.89 -4.51
C LEU A 15 3.96 11.77 -5.72
N ARG A 16 5.17 11.68 -6.25
CA ARG A 16 5.51 12.25 -7.56
C ARG A 16 5.56 11.10 -8.53
N LEU A 17 4.71 11.17 -9.55
CA LEU A 17 4.64 10.21 -10.64
C LEU A 17 5.05 10.93 -11.92
N ASP A 18 5.68 10.22 -12.84
CA ASP A 18 5.82 10.71 -14.20
C ASP A 18 4.49 10.66 -14.97
N ASP A 19 4.48 11.18 -16.20
CA ASP A 19 3.27 11.25 -17.02
C ASP A 19 2.72 9.87 -17.38
N TYR A 20 3.59 8.87 -17.58
CA TYR A 20 3.20 7.51 -17.96
C TYR A 20 2.60 6.77 -16.76
N GLU A 21 3.27 6.83 -15.62
CA GLU A 21 2.81 6.28 -14.35
C GLU A 21 1.46 6.89 -13.96
N HIS A 22 1.32 8.21 -14.07
CA HIS A 22 0.06 8.88 -13.76
C HIS A 22 -1.08 8.41 -14.69
N GLN A 23 -0.83 8.32 -16.00
CA GLN A 23 -1.82 7.82 -16.97
C GLN A 23 -2.22 6.36 -16.69
N LEU A 24 -1.25 5.51 -16.38
CA LEU A 24 -1.49 4.11 -16.08
C LEU A 24 -2.39 3.95 -14.84
N VAL A 25 -2.04 4.58 -13.73
CA VAL A 25 -2.81 4.44 -12.49
C VAL A 25 -4.19 5.11 -12.61
N SER A 26 -4.29 6.21 -13.37
CA SER A 26 -5.58 6.86 -13.66
C SER A 26 -6.50 5.95 -14.46
N SER A 27 -6.00 5.34 -15.55
CA SER A 27 -6.81 4.42 -16.35
C SER A 27 -7.25 3.17 -15.58
N LEU A 28 -6.40 2.67 -14.67
CA LEU A 28 -6.75 1.57 -13.77
C LEU A 28 -7.87 1.96 -12.79
N ALA A 29 -7.79 3.18 -12.23
CA ALA A 29 -8.81 3.71 -11.32
C ALA A 29 -10.16 3.89 -12.03
N ASP A 30 -10.14 4.47 -13.23
CA ASP A 30 -11.33 4.66 -14.07
C ASP A 30 -11.97 3.31 -14.44
N TYR A 31 -11.14 2.31 -14.79
CA TYR A 31 -11.62 0.97 -15.12
C TYR A 31 -12.30 0.27 -13.93
N GLN A 32 -11.79 0.45 -12.70
CA GLN A 32 -12.38 -0.12 -11.49
C GLN A 32 -13.55 0.71 -10.94
N GLY A 33 -13.74 1.95 -11.42
CA GLY A 33 -14.72 2.89 -10.89
C GLY A 33 -14.37 3.37 -9.47
N GLU A 34 -13.09 3.37 -9.12
CA GLU A 34 -12.59 3.84 -7.81
C GLU A 34 -11.85 5.19 -7.94
N ALA A 35 -11.79 5.95 -6.84
CA ALA A 35 -10.98 7.16 -6.82
C ALA A 35 -9.49 6.80 -6.81
N LEU A 36 -8.68 7.51 -7.61
CA LEU A 36 -7.23 7.29 -7.74
C LEU A 36 -6.52 7.18 -6.37
N ALA A 37 -6.83 8.08 -5.44
CA ALA A 37 -6.24 8.08 -4.10
C ALA A 37 -6.59 6.83 -3.27
N VAL A 38 -7.76 6.24 -3.49
CA VAL A 38 -8.18 4.99 -2.82
C VAL A 38 -7.38 3.83 -3.38
N LEU A 39 -7.31 3.71 -4.71
CA LEU A 39 -6.56 2.68 -5.41
C LEU A 39 -5.07 2.69 -5.00
N VAL A 40 -4.43 3.86 -5.09
CA VAL A 40 -3.02 4.03 -4.70
C VAL A 40 -2.80 3.60 -3.26
N ARG A 41 -3.69 3.99 -2.34
CA ARG A 41 -3.58 3.57 -0.94
C ARG A 41 -3.72 2.05 -0.78
N GLN A 42 -4.62 1.41 -1.50
CA GLN A 42 -4.79 -0.05 -1.43
C GLN A 42 -3.53 -0.77 -1.92
N ILE A 43 -2.95 -0.31 -3.02
CA ILE A 43 -1.70 -0.84 -3.58
C ILE A 43 -0.57 -0.68 -2.55
N VAL A 44 -0.33 0.53 -2.06
CA VAL A 44 0.73 0.80 -1.08
C VAL A 44 0.59 -0.05 0.17
N MET A 45 -0.62 -0.20 0.70
CA MET A 45 -0.85 -1.01 1.91
C MET A 45 -0.66 -2.51 1.64
N ARG A 46 -1.04 -2.98 0.45
CA ARG A 46 -0.82 -4.38 0.05
C ARG A 46 0.68 -4.68 -0.08
N GLU A 47 1.43 -3.82 -0.76
CA GLU A 47 2.87 -3.98 -0.94
C GLU A 47 3.62 -3.85 0.39
N ALA A 48 3.24 -2.89 1.25
CA ALA A 48 3.84 -2.76 2.57
C ALA A 48 3.68 -4.02 3.42
N LEU A 49 2.50 -4.65 3.39
CA LEU A 49 2.25 -5.91 4.09
C LEU A 49 3.07 -7.07 3.50
N ALA A 50 3.24 -7.11 2.18
CA ALA A 50 4.05 -8.12 1.51
C ALA A 50 5.54 -8.01 1.89
N VAL A 51 6.07 -6.79 1.97
CA VAL A 51 7.45 -6.52 2.40
C VAL A 51 7.66 -6.97 3.86
N VAL A 52 6.75 -6.59 4.76
CA VAL A 52 6.84 -7.00 6.17
C VAL A 52 6.79 -8.53 6.31
N ALA A 53 5.88 -9.18 5.58
CA ALA A 53 5.78 -10.65 5.63
C ALA A 53 7.03 -11.35 5.07
N ALA A 54 7.69 -10.77 4.05
CA ALA A 54 8.93 -11.30 3.50
C ALA A 54 10.11 -11.14 4.49
N ASP A 55 10.16 -10.02 5.21
CA ASP A 55 11.18 -9.78 6.24
C ASP A 55 11.03 -10.75 7.43
N ASP A 56 9.80 -10.98 7.90
CA ASP A 56 9.53 -11.95 8.98
C ASP A 56 10.01 -13.36 8.58
N ALA A 57 9.68 -13.82 7.37
CA ALA A 57 10.12 -15.11 6.86
C ALA A 57 11.66 -15.23 6.75
N ASN A 58 12.35 -14.12 6.47
CA ASN A 58 13.80 -14.08 6.43
C ASN A 58 14.41 -14.22 7.84
N ILE A 59 13.87 -13.49 8.82
CA ILE A 59 14.31 -13.57 10.23
C ILE A 59 14.20 -15.02 10.74
N ASP A 60 13.08 -15.69 10.50
CA ASP A 60 12.87 -17.09 10.89
C ASP A 60 13.90 -18.02 10.24
N SER A 61 14.21 -17.79 8.96
CA SER A 61 15.20 -18.59 8.22
C SER A 61 16.63 -18.41 8.74
N VAL A 62 16.98 -17.22 9.26
CA VAL A 62 18.29 -16.94 9.85
C VAL A 62 18.42 -17.59 11.22
N GLN A 63 17.36 -17.59 12.03
CA GLN A 63 17.37 -18.24 13.35
C GLN A 63 17.52 -19.76 13.25
N LEU A 64 16.83 -20.40 12.29
CA LEU A 64 16.93 -21.85 12.05
C LEU A 64 18.31 -22.31 11.56
N ARG A 65 19.12 -21.40 10.99
CA ARG A 65 20.48 -21.70 10.51
C ARG A 65 21.56 -21.61 11.59
N ASN A 66 21.26 -20.96 12.70
CA ASN A 66 22.18 -20.73 13.81
C ASN A 66 21.92 -21.64 15.02
N ALA A 67 20.98 -22.59 14.91
CA ALA A 67 20.66 -23.63 15.90
C ALA A 67 21.18 -24.99 15.43
#